data_AF-D8GIA1-F1
#
_entry.id   AF-D8GIA1-F1
#
_cell.length_a   1.000
_cell.length_b   1.000
_cell.length_c   1.000
_cell.angle_alpha   90.00
_cell.angle_beta   90.00
_cell.angle_gamma   90.00
#
_symmetry.space_group_name_H-M   'P 1'
#
loop_
_entity.id
_entity.type
_entity.pdbx_description
1 polymer ?
#
loop_
_entity_poly.entity_id
_entity_poly.type
_entity_poly.pdbx_seq_one_letter_code
_entity_poly.pdbx_strand_id
1 'polypeptide(L)'
;MPNETFSFNKVVGERTSERGYEAVHVIVGDKVESGLGGGVCQVSSTPHNAVVGAGIVPTERDHHNMTVSYVGIGMDATVDYGNIDYKFKNTLGYPIYIECTTDDKKLTFNIYSNSKLTKKTYKLVNSVKTVNRSGKAVCEAKAYKVTYEDGKEVSRDEINSDCYVK
;
A
#
# COMPACT_ATOMS: atom_id res chain seq x y z
N MET A 1 -0.22 -6.22 -18.11
CA MET A 1 0.84 -6.30 -19.15
C MET A 1 1.91 -5.24 -18.89
N PRO A 2 3.09 -5.24 -19.55
CA PRO A 2 4.00 -4.10 -19.52
C PRO A 2 3.27 -2.79 -19.84
N ASN A 3 3.60 -1.72 -19.13
CA ASN A 3 3.00 -0.39 -19.25
C ASN A 3 1.51 -0.26 -18.90
N GLU A 4 0.83 -1.33 -18.52
CA GLU A 4 -0.56 -1.22 -18.04
C GLU A 4 -0.61 -0.71 -16.60
N THR A 5 -1.67 0.04 -16.32
CA THR A 5 -1.98 0.56 -14.99
C THR A 5 -2.98 -0.37 -14.29
N PHE A 6 -2.59 -0.85 -13.11
CA PHE A 6 -3.51 -1.41 -12.14
C PHE A 6 -4.20 -0.28 -11.37
N SER A 7 -5.50 -0.44 -11.13
CA SER A 7 -6.29 0.42 -10.24
C SER A 7 -7.07 -0.47 -9.29
N PHE A 8 -6.89 -0.25 -7.99
CA PHE A 8 -7.54 -1.05 -6.96
C PHE A 8 -9.06 -0.93 -7.07
N ASN A 9 -9.58 0.29 -7.15
CA ASN A 9 -11.02 0.53 -7.24
C ASN A 9 -11.62 0.03 -8.56
N LYS A 10 -10.87 0.01 -9.66
CA LYS A 10 -11.34 -0.60 -10.91
C LYS A 10 -11.49 -2.12 -10.80
N VAL A 11 -10.61 -2.78 -10.05
CA VAL A 11 -10.63 -4.24 -9.85
C VAL A 11 -11.66 -4.64 -8.80
N VAL A 12 -11.65 -3.96 -7.65
CA VAL A 12 -12.48 -4.31 -6.49
C VAL A 12 -13.90 -3.75 -6.60
N GLY A 13 -14.07 -2.58 -7.21
CA GLY A 13 -15.36 -1.91 -7.38
C GLY A 13 -15.92 -1.28 -6.10
N GLU A 14 -17.16 -0.83 -6.18
CA GLU A 14 -17.86 -0.16 -5.07
C GLU A 14 -18.15 -1.09 -3.90
N ARG A 15 -18.11 -0.56 -2.66
CA ARG A 15 -18.33 -1.31 -1.42
C ARG A 15 -19.81 -1.24 -1.03
N THR A 16 -20.66 -2.04 -1.68
CA THR A 16 -22.11 -2.06 -1.42
C THR A 16 -22.58 -3.36 -0.79
N SER A 17 -23.72 -3.33 -0.09
CA SER A 17 -24.30 -4.55 0.51
C SER A 17 -24.69 -5.58 -0.53
N GLU A 18 -25.14 -5.17 -1.72
CA GLU A 18 -25.48 -6.07 -2.84
C GLU A 18 -24.27 -6.84 -3.36
N ARG A 19 -23.05 -6.29 -3.16
CA ARG A 19 -21.79 -6.93 -3.52
C ARG A 19 -21.20 -7.76 -2.37
N GLY A 20 -21.96 -7.95 -1.29
CA GLY A 20 -21.59 -8.76 -0.13
C GLY A 20 -20.74 -8.03 0.90
N TYR A 21 -20.62 -6.70 0.82
CA TYR A 21 -19.93 -5.94 1.87
C TYR A 21 -20.82 -5.79 3.10
N GLU A 22 -20.24 -6.07 4.26
CA GLU A 22 -20.92 -5.93 5.55
C GLU A 22 -20.61 -4.58 6.20
N ALA A 23 -21.54 -4.13 7.05
CA ALA A 23 -21.34 -2.96 7.88
C ALA A 23 -20.42 -3.31 9.04
N VAL A 24 -19.24 -2.70 9.06
CA VAL A 24 -18.20 -2.89 10.06
C VAL A 24 -17.60 -1.52 10.43
N HIS A 25 -16.62 -1.50 11.32
CA HIS A 25 -15.94 -0.26 11.70
C HIS A 25 -15.12 0.28 10.51
N VAL A 26 -15.38 1.53 10.12
CA VAL A 26 -14.64 2.29 9.11
C VAL A 26 -14.05 3.54 9.76
N ILE A 27 -12.97 4.07 9.19
CA ILE A 27 -12.38 5.34 9.63
C ILE A 27 -12.88 6.45 8.69
N VAL A 28 -13.55 7.46 9.25
CA VAL A 28 -14.03 8.64 8.52
C VAL A 28 -13.42 9.87 9.19
N GLY A 29 -12.50 10.55 8.49
CA GLY A 29 -11.74 11.67 9.07
C GLY A 29 -10.85 11.20 10.22
N ASP A 30 -11.22 11.58 11.44
CA ASP A 30 -10.56 11.25 12.72
C ASP A 30 -11.41 10.32 13.61
N LYS A 31 -12.54 9.78 13.12
CA LYS A 31 -13.48 8.96 13.89
C LYS A 31 -13.62 7.55 13.33
N VAL A 32 -13.99 6.63 14.21
CA VAL A 32 -14.42 5.28 13.85
C VAL A 32 -15.95 5.26 13.82
N GLU A 33 -16.52 4.95 12.67
CA GLU A 33 -17.97 4.87 12.44
C GLU A 33 -18.36 3.50 11.89
N SER A 34 -19.66 3.21 11.83
CA SER A 34 -20.15 2.02 11.11
C SER A 34 -20.32 2.34 9.63
N GLY A 35 -19.74 1.53 8.76
CA GLY A 35 -19.80 1.70 7.32
C GLY A 35 -19.48 0.42 6.57
N LEU A 36 -19.78 0.39 5.27
CA LEU A 36 -19.57 -0.79 4.44
C LEU A 36 -18.10 -0.95 4.06
N GLY A 37 -17.60 -2.18 4.14
CA GLY A 37 -16.25 -2.52 3.66
C GLY A 37 -15.11 -2.03 4.53
N GLY A 38 -15.34 -1.87 5.84
CA GLY A 38 -14.25 -1.72 6.80
C GLY A 38 -13.21 -2.83 6.68
N GLY A 39 -11.94 -2.46 6.83
CA GLY A 39 -10.81 -3.34 6.55
C GLY A 39 -10.35 -3.33 5.09
N VAL A 40 -11.07 -2.71 4.14
CA VAL A 40 -10.62 -2.68 2.74
C VAL A 40 -9.28 -1.98 2.54
N CYS A 41 -8.95 -0.99 3.36
CA CYS A 41 -7.65 -0.33 3.28
C CYS A 41 -6.48 -1.24 3.68
N GLN A 42 -6.73 -2.29 4.47
CA GLN A 42 -5.75 -3.35 4.69
C GLN A 42 -5.50 -4.10 3.38
N VAL A 43 -6.56 -4.38 2.62
CA VAL A 43 -6.52 -5.09 1.33
C VAL A 43 -5.84 -4.27 0.23
N SER A 44 -5.85 -2.94 0.29
CA SER A 44 -5.05 -2.08 -0.63
C SER A 44 -3.61 -1.88 -0.14
N SER A 45 -3.38 -1.86 1.18
CA SER A 45 -2.03 -1.72 1.74
C SER A 45 -1.15 -2.94 1.49
N THR A 46 -1.71 -4.15 1.53
CA THR A 46 -0.95 -5.39 1.26
C THR A 46 -0.34 -5.44 -0.14
N PRO A 47 -1.10 -5.26 -1.25
CA PRO A 47 -0.52 -5.20 -2.59
C PRO A 47 0.39 -3.99 -2.76
N HIS A 48 0.15 -2.86 -2.09
CA HIS A 48 1.10 -1.74 -2.10
C HIS A 48 2.51 -2.15 -1.64
N ASN A 49 2.60 -2.87 -0.52
CA ASN A 49 3.86 -3.34 0.03
C ASN A 49 4.52 -4.37 -0.90
N ALA A 50 3.73 -5.30 -1.42
CA ALA A 50 4.21 -6.34 -2.34
C ALA A 50 4.73 -5.76 -3.66
N VAL A 51 4.05 -4.76 -4.23
CA VAL A 51 4.42 -4.12 -5.51
C VAL A 51 5.71 -3.31 -5.37
N VAL A 52 5.90 -2.60 -4.25
CA VAL A 52 7.19 -1.93 -3.96
C VAL A 52 8.29 -2.97 -3.76
N GLY A 53 7.99 -4.08 -3.08
CA GLY A 53 8.90 -5.24 -2.98
C GLY A 53 9.24 -5.89 -4.33
N ALA A 54 8.39 -5.71 -5.35
CA ALA A 54 8.66 -6.11 -6.73
C ALA A 54 9.40 -5.04 -7.55
N GLY A 55 9.83 -3.94 -6.91
CA GLY A 55 10.62 -2.87 -7.54
C GLY A 55 9.81 -1.76 -8.19
N ILE A 56 8.47 -1.84 -8.12
CA ILE A 56 7.54 -0.91 -8.79
C ILE A 56 7.08 0.14 -7.77
N VAL A 57 7.26 1.41 -8.11
CA VAL A 57 6.75 2.53 -7.31
C VAL A 57 5.32 2.84 -7.74
N PRO A 58 4.36 2.99 -6.81
CA PRO A 58 2.99 3.33 -7.17
C PRO A 58 2.89 4.69 -7.84
N THR A 59 1.94 4.82 -8.76
CA THR A 59 1.63 6.08 -9.45
C THR A 59 0.60 6.91 -8.71
N GLU A 60 -0.23 6.26 -7.89
CA GLU A 60 -1.21 6.92 -7.02
C GLU A 60 -1.29 6.12 -5.73
N ARG A 61 -1.06 6.80 -4.62
CA ARG A 61 -1.14 6.26 -3.27
C ARG A 61 -1.38 7.41 -2.32
N ASP A 62 -2.30 7.23 -1.39
CA ASP A 62 -2.51 8.14 -0.29
C ASP A 62 -2.40 7.38 1.05
N HIS A 63 -2.10 8.10 2.13
CA HIS A 63 -2.00 7.54 3.49
C HIS A 63 -3.27 7.81 4.30
N HIS A 64 -3.47 7.06 5.39
CA HIS A 64 -4.50 7.34 6.37
C HIS A 64 -4.14 8.58 7.20
N ASN A 65 -5.14 9.32 7.68
CA ASN A 65 -4.92 10.46 8.58
C ASN A 65 -4.26 10.06 9.93
N MET A 66 -4.45 8.80 10.35
CA MET A 66 -3.94 8.22 11.58
C MET A 66 -3.13 6.96 11.27
N THR A 67 -2.22 6.58 12.17
CA THR A 67 -1.44 5.35 12.00
C THR A 67 -2.33 4.11 12.08
N VAL A 68 -2.11 3.16 11.17
CA VAL A 68 -2.76 1.84 11.18
C VAL A 68 -1.81 0.76 11.72
N SER A 69 -2.35 -0.29 12.34
CA SER A 69 -1.56 -1.32 13.01
C SER A 69 -1.13 -2.50 12.11
N TYR A 70 -1.75 -2.66 10.95
CA TYR A 70 -1.58 -3.83 10.09
C TYR A 70 -0.42 -3.73 9.09
N VAL A 71 0.23 -2.56 8.96
CA VAL A 71 1.46 -2.33 8.17
C VAL A 71 2.37 -1.34 8.90
N GLY A 72 3.64 -1.25 8.47
CA GLY A 72 4.55 -0.23 8.99
C GLY A 72 4.06 1.19 8.70
N ILE A 73 4.35 2.13 9.60
CA ILE A 73 3.97 3.56 9.43
C ILE A 73 4.62 4.10 8.15
N GLY A 74 3.85 4.75 7.27
CA GLY A 74 4.34 5.21 5.98
C GLY A 74 4.21 4.17 4.85
N MET A 75 3.69 2.98 5.15
CA MET A 75 3.56 1.87 4.19
C MET A 75 2.11 1.47 3.96
N ASP A 76 1.14 2.23 4.42
CA ASP A 76 -0.28 2.05 4.13
C ASP A 76 -0.65 2.66 2.78
N ALA A 77 -1.76 2.21 2.21
CA ALA A 77 -2.38 2.82 1.05
C ALA A 77 -3.89 2.86 1.30
N THR A 78 -4.44 4.04 1.59
CA THR A 78 -5.88 4.20 1.81
C THR A 78 -6.62 4.23 0.48
N VAL A 79 -7.88 3.78 0.49
CA VAL A 79 -8.76 3.78 -0.68
C VAL A 79 -10.19 4.11 -0.27
N ASP A 80 -10.86 4.88 -1.10
CA ASP A 80 -12.26 5.28 -0.99
C ASP A 80 -12.87 5.27 -2.40
N TYR A 81 -13.91 4.47 -2.62
CA TYR A 81 -14.42 4.26 -3.97
C TYR A 81 -14.99 5.56 -4.55
N GLY A 82 -14.50 5.96 -5.72
CA GLY A 82 -14.88 7.21 -6.38
C GLY A 82 -14.11 8.45 -5.93
N ASN A 83 -13.25 8.34 -4.91
CA ASN A 83 -12.52 9.47 -4.32
C ASN A 83 -11.00 9.22 -4.23
N ILE A 84 -10.58 8.16 -3.53
CA ILE A 84 -9.16 7.82 -3.32
C ILE A 84 -8.88 6.43 -3.88
N ASP A 85 -7.88 6.29 -4.75
CA ASP A 85 -7.51 5.01 -5.33
C ASP A 85 -6.03 4.67 -5.09
N TYR A 86 -5.73 3.38 -5.17
CA TYR A 86 -4.36 2.87 -5.20
C TYR A 86 -4.06 2.39 -6.62
N LYS A 87 -3.07 3.02 -7.26
CA LYS A 87 -2.68 2.70 -8.64
C LYS A 87 -1.18 2.52 -8.78
N PHE A 88 -0.80 1.63 -9.68
CA PHE A 88 0.58 1.51 -10.13
C PHE A 88 0.62 1.11 -11.59
N LYS A 89 1.66 1.53 -12.29
CA LYS A 89 1.95 1.11 -13.66
C LYS A 89 2.98 -0.01 -13.62
N ASN A 90 2.75 -1.09 -14.36
CA ASN A 90 3.77 -2.11 -14.55
C ASN A 90 4.92 -1.54 -15.39
N THR A 91 5.98 -1.11 -14.72
CA THR A 91 7.20 -0.56 -15.34
C THR A 91 8.18 -1.65 -15.78
N LEU A 92 7.89 -2.92 -15.52
CA LEU A 92 8.72 -4.03 -15.94
C LEU A 92 8.51 -4.29 -17.44
N GLY A 93 9.57 -4.78 -18.10
CA GLY A 93 9.51 -5.22 -19.50
C GLY A 93 8.71 -6.52 -19.73
N TYR A 94 8.06 -7.05 -18.69
CA TYR A 94 7.35 -8.33 -18.71
C TYR A 94 5.97 -8.21 -18.04
N PRO A 95 5.03 -9.10 -18.38
CA PRO A 95 3.78 -9.21 -17.62
C PRO A 95 4.03 -9.45 -16.14
N ILE A 96 3.08 -9.02 -15.32
CA ILE A 96 2.98 -9.36 -13.91
C ILE A 96 1.73 -10.21 -13.70
N TYR A 97 1.84 -11.21 -12.82
CA TYR A 97 0.71 -11.96 -12.31
C TYR A 97 0.60 -11.65 -10.81
N ILE A 98 -0.59 -11.23 -10.40
CA ILE A 98 -0.90 -10.86 -9.02
C ILE A 98 -1.80 -11.96 -8.48
N GLU A 99 -1.32 -12.65 -7.46
CA GLU A 99 -2.09 -13.63 -6.73
C GLU A 99 -2.44 -13.07 -5.36
N CYS A 100 -3.69 -13.29 -4.94
CA CYS A 100 -4.17 -12.98 -3.62
C CYS A 100 -4.69 -14.27 -2.98
N THR A 101 -4.20 -14.61 -1.80
CA THR A 101 -4.67 -15.74 -1.01
C THR A 101 -5.06 -15.27 0.39
N THR A 102 -6.05 -15.97 0.95
CA THR A 102 -6.50 -15.75 2.33
C THR A 102 -6.52 -17.08 3.07
N ASP A 103 -5.84 -17.15 4.21
CA ASP A 103 -5.83 -18.31 5.10
C ASP A 103 -5.74 -17.85 6.55
N ASP A 104 -6.52 -18.44 7.45
CA ASP A 104 -6.58 -18.10 8.88
C ASP A 104 -6.49 -16.58 9.19
N LYS A 105 -7.38 -15.79 8.58
CA LYS A 105 -7.43 -14.31 8.70
C LYS A 105 -6.16 -13.57 8.26
N LYS A 106 -5.26 -14.24 7.55
CA LYS A 106 -4.09 -13.63 6.91
C LYS A 106 -4.36 -13.47 5.42
N LEU A 107 -4.04 -12.28 4.94
CA LEU A 107 -4.12 -11.90 3.54
C LEU A 107 -2.70 -11.85 2.97
N THR A 108 -2.45 -12.58 1.89
CA THR A 108 -1.14 -12.66 1.24
C THR A 108 -1.28 -12.24 -0.21
N PHE A 109 -0.41 -11.33 -0.66
CA PHE A 109 -0.28 -10.94 -2.05
C PHE A 109 1.07 -11.37 -2.60
N ASN A 110 1.07 -12.16 -3.66
CA ASN A 110 2.27 -12.55 -4.38
C ASN A 110 2.30 -11.82 -5.73
N ILE A 111 3.46 -11.24 -6.05
CA ILE A 111 3.71 -10.59 -7.34
C ILE A 111 4.72 -11.44 -8.10
N TYR A 112 4.28 -12.05 -9.18
CA TYR A 112 5.11 -12.86 -10.06
C TYR A 112 5.40 -12.10 -11.36
N SER A 113 6.59 -12.29 -11.91
CA SER A 113 6.96 -11.80 -13.23
C SER A 113 8.00 -12.74 -13.85
N ASN A 114 8.68 -12.30 -14.91
CA ASN A 114 9.63 -13.13 -15.63
C ASN A 114 10.83 -13.53 -14.75
N SER A 115 11.20 -14.81 -14.79
CA SER A 115 12.30 -15.40 -14.01
C SER A 115 13.69 -14.83 -14.35
N LYS A 116 13.82 -14.01 -15.41
CA LYS A 116 15.05 -13.28 -15.73
C LYS A 116 15.29 -12.05 -14.82
N LEU A 117 14.29 -11.61 -14.04
CA LEU A 117 14.39 -10.46 -13.14
C LEU A 117 15.07 -10.83 -11.80
N THR A 118 16.25 -11.45 -11.85
CA THR A 118 16.97 -11.96 -10.66
C THR A 118 18.14 -11.10 -10.23
N LYS A 119 18.59 -10.15 -11.05
CA LYS A 119 19.77 -9.32 -10.77
C LYS A 119 19.58 -8.38 -9.58
N LYS A 120 18.35 -7.92 -9.37
CA LYS A 120 17.98 -6.95 -8.33
C LYS A 120 16.92 -7.55 -7.42
N THR A 121 17.01 -7.21 -6.14
CA THR A 121 15.93 -7.40 -5.18
C THR A 121 15.59 -6.06 -4.53
N TYR A 122 14.38 -5.95 -4.01
CA TYR A 122 13.87 -4.68 -3.47
C TYR A 122 13.27 -4.89 -2.09
N LYS A 123 13.39 -3.86 -1.25
CA LYS A 123 12.71 -3.82 0.05
C LYS A 123 12.04 -2.47 0.22
N LEU A 124 10.81 -2.51 0.72
CA LEU A 124 10.15 -1.34 1.30
C LEU A 124 10.61 -1.20 2.75
N VAL A 125 11.23 -0.07 3.08
CA VAL A 125 11.65 0.27 4.45
C VAL A 125 11.17 1.66 4.79
N ASN A 126 11.04 1.96 6.09
CA ASN A 126 10.60 3.28 6.55
C ASN A 126 11.59 3.90 7.54
N SER A 127 11.51 5.22 7.68
CA SER A 127 12.07 5.98 8.79
C SER A 127 10.93 6.75 9.45
N VAL A 128 10.79 6.63 10.76
CA VAL A 128 9.70 7.25 11.52
C VAL A 128 10.30 8.11 12.62
N LYS A 129 9.78 9.34 12.75
CA LYS A 129 10.10 10.23 13.86
C LYS A 129 8.82 10.82 14.44
N THR A 130 8.79 10.96 15.77
CA THR A 130 7.73 11.72 16.44
C THR A 130 8.21 13.14 16.63
N VAL A 131 7.41 14.11 16.20
CA VAL A 131 7.69 15.54 16.35
C VAL A 131 6.52 16.22 17.04
N ASN A 132 6.78 17.37 17.67
CA ASN A 132 5.72 18.24 18.17
C ASN A 132 5.42 19.29 17.09
N ARG A 133 4.16 19.35 16.62
CA ARG A 133 3.65 20.42 15.77
C ARG A 133 2.50 21.12 16.47
N SER A 134 2.66 22.39 16.77
CA SER A 134 1.63 23.23 17.40
C SER A 134 1.03 22.63 18.68
N GLY A 135 1.87 22.03 19.52
CA GLY A 135 1.47 21.41 20.79
C GLY A 135 0.93 19.99 20.67
N LYS A 136 0.79 19.43 19.46
CA LYS A 136 0.37 18.05 19.22
C LYS A 136 1.55 17.17 18.84
N ALA A 137 1.56 15.94 19.36
CA ALA A 137 2.50 14.92 18.89
C ALA A 137 2.05 14.40 17.52
N VAL A 138 2.96 14.35 16.57
CA VAL A 138 2.69 13.94 15.19
C VAL A 138 3.77 12.97 14.75
N CYS A 139 3.39 11.90 14.05
CA CYS A 139 4.33 10.95 13.48
C CYS A 139 4.63 11.36 12.04
N GLU A 140 5.89 11.71 11.75
CA GLU A 140 6.36 11.88 10.38
C GLU A 140 7.06 10.59 9.94
N ALA A 141 6.65 10.03 8.81
CA ALA A 141 7.24 8.83 8.26
C ALA A 141 7.69 9.05 6.82
N LYS A 142 8.84 8.48 6.48
CA LYS A 142 9.33 8.40 5.11
C LYS A 142 9.44 6.95 4.71
N ALA A 143 8.92 6.58 3.54
CA ALA A 143 9.11 5.25 2.99
C ALA A 143 10.10 5.29 1.83
N TYR A 144 10.91 4.24 1.75
CA TYR A 144 11.98 4.09 0.78
C TYR A 144 11.88 2.75 0.07
N LYS A 145 12.12 2.77 -1.23
CA LYS A 145 12.44 1.58 -2.00
C LYS A 145 13.96 1.41 -1.99
N VAL A 146 14.44 0.38 -1.31
CA VAL A 146 15.87 0.03 -1.29
C VAL A 146 16.13 -1.04 -2.32
N THR A 147 17.08 -0.79 -3.22
CA THR A 147 17.49 -1.74 -4.26
C THR A 147 18.78 -2.42 -3.82
N TYR A 148 18.81 -3.75 -3.97
CA TYR A 148 20.00 -4.57 -3.72
C TYR A 148 20.43 -5.28 -5.00
N GLU A 149 21.75 -5.35 -5.23
CA GLU A 149 22.39 -6.22 -6.22
C GLU A 149 23.43 -7.07 -5.48
N ASP A 150 23.43 -8.39 -5.72
CA ASP A 150 24.31 -9.35 -5.04
C ASP A 150 24.31 -9.21 -3.50
N GLY A 151 23.13 -8.90 -2.93
CA GLY A 151 22.92 -8.71 -1.50
C GLY A 151 23.41 -7.36 -0.93
N LYS A 152 24.00 -6.49 -1.75
CA LYS A 152 24.48 -5.16 -1.32
C LYS A 152 23.50 -4.07 -1.72
N GLU A 153 23.24 -3.13 -0.83
CA GLU A 153 22.42 -1.94 -1.12
C GLU A 153 23.12 -1.10 -2.19
N VAL A 154 22.43 -0.83 -3.30
CA VAL A 154 22.94 -0.02 -4.43
C VAL A 154 22.16 1.28 -4.63
N SER A 155 20.90 1.35 -4.17
CA SER A 155 20.12 2.58 -4.16
C SER A 155 19.12 2.59 -3.00
N ARG A 156 18.76 3.80 -2.58
CA ARG A 156 17.68 4.07 -1.62
C ARG A 156 16.90 5.27 -2.10
N ASP A 157 15.73 4.99 -2.66
CA ASP A 157 14.88 5.99 -3.29
C ASP A 157 13.71 6.30 -2.33
N GLU A 158 13.57 7.56 -1.90
CA GLU A 158 12.39 8.00 -1.14
C GLU A 158 11.17 7.94 -2.07
N ILE A 159 10.11 7.24 -1.65
CA ILE A 159 8.90 7.04 -2.46
C ILE A 159 7.69 7.80 -1.91
N ASN A 160 7.67 8.10 -0.60
CA ASN A 160 6.66 8.95 0.03
C ASN A 160 7.14 9.51 1.38
N SER A 161 6.52 10.61 1.77
CA SER A 161 6.71 11.32 3.04
C SER A 161 5.34 11.67 3.60
N ASP A 162 4.99 11.09 4.75
CA ASP A 162 3.66 11.14 5.34
C ASP A 162 3.68 11.74 6.74
N CYS A 163 2.53 12.25 7.16
CA CYS A 163 2.34 12.91 8.44
C CYS A 163 1.04 12.43 9.08
N TYR A 164 1.12 11.73 10.21
CA TYR A 164 -0.02 11.15 10.91
C TYR A 164 -0.28 11.89 12.20
N VAL A 165 -1.53 12.31 12.41
CA VAL A 165 -1.95 12.88 13.70
C VAL A 165 -2.02 11.73 14.71
N LYS A 166 -1.42 11.95 15.88
CA LYS A 166 -1.41 10.98 16.98
C LYS A 166 -2.50 11.29 17.99
#